data_AF-A0A165Z7M9-F1
#
_entry.id   AF-A0A165Z7M9-F1
#
_cell.length_a   1.000
_cell.length_b   1.000
_cell.length_c   1.000
_cell.angle_alpha   90.00
_cell.angle_beta   90.00
_cell.angle_gamma   90.00
#
_symmetry.space_group_name_H-M   'P 1'
#
loop_
_entity.id
_entity.type
_entity.pdbx_description
1 polymer ?
#
loop_
_entity_poly.entity_id
_entity_poly.type
_entity_poly.pdbx_seq_one_letter_code
_entity_poly.pdbx_strand_id
1 'polypeptide(L)'
;FHGRSLIYNRATPPHVDAKDPPQNLTPVLTLGEYDEGWLHVPDLGLEIKYLPGTLVMLRGALLSHSVTYKGGQRISIAHFMHMYMFDEVGFAA
;
A
#
# COMPACT_ATOMS: atom_id res chain seq x y z
N PHE A 1 -4.05 -9.98 14.03
CA PHE A 1 -3.51 -10.84 12.95
C PHE A 1 -3.08 -10.05 11.71
N HIS A 2 -1.84 -10.21 11.23
CA HIS A 2 -1.35 -9.58 9.99
C HIS A 2 -2.28 -9.90 8.80
N GLY A 3 -2.79 -8.88 8.13
CA GLY A 3 -3.67 -9.01 6.99
C GLY A 3 -2.92 -9.00 5.66
N ARG A 4 -3.57 -9.54 4.61
CA ARG A 4 -3.13 -9.35 3.23
C ARG A 4 -4.32 -8.93 2.38
N SER A 5 -4.13 -7.87 1.60
CA SER A 5 -5.11 -7.42 0.60
C SER A 5 -4.61 -7.76 -0.79
N LEU A 6 -5.44 -8.44 -1.57
CA LEU A 6 -5.23 -8.70 -2.98
C LEU A 6 -6.09 -7.72 -3.78
N ILE A 7 -5.43 -6.82 -4.51
CA ILE A 7 -6.07 -5.78 -5.31
C ILE A 7 -5.84 -6.12 -6.77
N TYR A 8 -6.91 -6.55 -7.45
CA TYR A 8 -6.87 -7.01 -8.84
C TYR A 8 -7.43 -5.94 -9.78
N ASN A 9 -6.69 -5.61 -10.84
CA ASN A 9 -7.06 -4.69 -11.91
C ASN A 9 -7.72 -3.40 -11.43
N ARG A 10 -7.11 -2.79 -10.41
CA ARG A 10 -7.66 -1.59 -9.79
C ARG A 10 -6.59 -0.55 -9.49
N ALA A 11 -6.90 0.69 -9.85
CA ALA A 11 -6.22 1.89 -9.39
C ALA A 11 -6.72 2.21 -7.98
N THR A 12 -5.86 2.78 -7.13
CA THR A 12 -6.24 3.12 -5.77
C THR A 12 -6.35 4.63 -5.66
N PRO A 13 -7.51 5.20 -5.27
CA PRO A 13 -7.63 6.64 -5.07
C PRO A 13 -6.78 7.11 -3.87
N PRO A 14 -6.53 8.43 -3.72
CA PRO A 14 -5.82 8.98 -2.56
C PRO A 14 -6.49 8.61 -1.24
N HIS A 15 -5.71 8.11 -0.29
CA HIS A 15 -6.16 7.73 1.05
C HIS A 15 -4.97 7.58 2.03
N VAL A 16 -5.31 7.38 3.30
CA VAL A 16 -4.40 6.90 4.35
C VAL A 16 -4.98 5.64 4.99
N ASP A 17 -4.10 4.75 5.43
CA ASP A 17 -4.47 3.51 6.12
C ASP A 17 -4.70 3.78 7.61
N ALA A 18 -5.75 4.53 7.94
CA ALA A 18 -5.99 5.05 9.30
C ALA A 18 -6.12 3.99 10.41
N LYS A 19 -6.25 2.71 10.04
CA LYS A 19 -6.34 1.59 10.98
C LYS A 19 -4.98 0.96 11.27
N ASP A 20 -3.96 1.24 10.46
CA ASP A 20 -2.61 0.75 10.66
C ASP A 20 -1.87 1.59 11.72
N PRO A 21 -0.92 1.01 12.47
CA PRO A 21 -0.09 1.78 13.37
C PRO A 21 0.79 2.79 12.62
N PRO A 22 0.90 4.05 13.09
CA PRO A 22 1.71 5.10 12.44
C PRO A 22 3.18 4.71 12.20
N GLN A 23 3.74 3.90 13.10
CA GLN A 23 5.13 3.46 13.08
C GLN A 23 5.35 2.26 12.17
N ASN A 24 4.30 1.63 11.65
CA ASN A 24 4.42 0.45 10.81
C ASN A 24 4.90 0.81 9.40
N LEU A 25 5.62 -0.13 8.77
CA LEU A 25 5.88 -0.12 7.34
C LEU A 25 5.06 -1.24 6.72
N THR A 26 4.23 -0.89 5.76
CA THR A 26 3.37 -1.80 5.00
C THR A 26 4.08 -2.16 3.70
N PRO A 27 4.54 -3.42 3.52
CA PRO A 27 5.06 -3.89 2.25
C PRO A 27 3.93 -3.98 1.22
N VAL A 28 4.09 -3.28 0.09
CA VAL A 28 3.16 -3.36 -1.04
C VAL A 28 3.93 -3.79 -2.29
N LEU A 29 3.58 -4.97 -2.79
CA LEU A 29 4.14 -5.54 -4.01
C LEU A 29 3.14 -5.37 -5.15
N THR A 30 3.62 -4.96 -6.32
CA THR A 30 2.81 -4.93 -7.56
C THR A 30 3.38 -5.93 -8.56
N LEU A 31 2.50 -6.70 -9.20
CA LEU A 31 2.79 -7.80 -10.12
C LEU A 31 1.80 -7.75 -11.30
N GLY A 32 1.97 -8.68 -12.23
CA GLY A 32 1.13 -8.83 -13.42
C GLY A 32 1.84 -8.35 -14.67
N GLU A 33 1.05 -8.03 -15.69
CA GLU A 33 1.51 -7.60 -17.00
C GLU A 33 0.75 -6.33 -17.36
N TYR A 34 1.36 -5.18 -17.11
CA TYR A 34 0.81 -3.87 -17.42
C TYR A 34 1.92 -2.91 -17.83
N ASP A 35 1.56 -1.92 -18.65
CA ASP A 35 2.52 -1.06 -19.35
C ASP A 35 2.98 0.13 -18.50
N GLU A 36 2.05 0.69 -17.72
CA GLU A 36 2.27 1.91 -16.95
C GLU A 36 1.69 1.79 -15.55
N GLY A 37 2.44 2.25 -14.55
CA GLY A 37 1.96 2.34 -13.17
C GLY A 37 2.77 3.33 -12.36
N TRP A 38 2.07 4.07 -11.49
CA TRP A 38 2.65 5.11 -10.65
C TRP A 38 2.08 5.02 -9.24
N LEU A 39 2.97 5.08 -8.25
CA LEU A 39 2.63 5.34 -6.86
C LEU A 39 2.88 6.81 -6.57
N HIS A 40 1.85 7.49 -6.08
CA HIS A 40 1.89 8.91 -5.75
C HIS A 40 1.89 9.07 -4.24
N VAL A 41 2.85 9.82 -3.70
CA VAL A 41 2.96 10.13 -2.26
C VAL A 41 3.13 11.65 -2.11
N PRO A 42 2.03 12.43 -2.22
CA PRO A 42 2.07 13.90 -2.28
C PRO A 42 2.72 14.57 -1.08
N ASP A 43 2.57 14.01 0.13
CA ASP A 43 3.16 14.57 1.36
C ASP A 43 4.70 14.61 1.31
N LEU A 44 5.31 13.78 0.46
CA LEU A 44 6.75 13.75 0.20
C LEU A 44 7.13 14.35 -1.16
N GLY A 45 6.16 14.80 -1.96
CA GLY A 45 6.38 15.24 -3.33
C GLY A 45 6.92 14.14 -4.25
N LEU A 46 6.60 12.87 -3.97
CA LEU A 46 7.12 11.72 -4.72
C LEU A 46 6.12 11.17 -5.73
N GLU A 47 6.61 10.94 -6.94
CA GLU A 47 5.97 10.14 -7.99
C GLU A 47 6.92 9.01 -8.38
N ILE A 48 6.52 7.78 -8.06
CA ILE A 48 7.39 6.60 -8.18
C ILE A 48 6.86 5.69 -9.26
N LYS A 49 7.72 5.33 -10.22
CA LYS A 49 7.40 4.28 -11.20
C LYS A 49 7.10 2.98 -10.47
N TYR A 50 5.89 2.48 -10.67
CA TYR A 50 5.35 1.33 -9.95
C TYR A 50 4.94 0.27 -10.97
N LEU A 51 5.96 -0.37 -11.57
CA LEU A 51 5.85 -1.39 -12.62
C LEU A 51 5.85 -2.81 -12.02
N PRO A 52 5.45 -3.85 -12.79
CA PRO A 52 5.46 -5.22 -12.28
C PRO A 52 6.81 -5.61 -11.66
N GLY A 53 6.76 -6.18 -10.46
CA GLY A 53 7.93 -6.56 -9.67
C GLY A 53 8.37 -5.52 -8.63
N THR A 54 7.83 -4.29 -8.65
CA THR A 54 8.19 -3.28 -7.65
C THR A 54 7.59 -3.61 -6.28
N LEU A 55 8.46 -3.64 -5.25
CA LEU A 55 8.08 -3.65 -3.84
C LEU A 55 8.35 -2.28 -3.22
N VAL A 56 7.37 -1.73 -2.50
CA VAL A 56 7.53 -0.52 -1.69
C VAL A 56 7.26 -0.82 -0.22
N MET A 57 7.96 -0.09 0.66
CA MET A 57 7.70 -0.09 2.10
C MET A 57 7.10 1.26 2.45
N LEU A 58 5.82 1.30 2.80
CA LEU A 58 5.06 2.54 2.98
C LEU A 58 4.59 2.73 4.42
N ARG A 59 4.70 3.96 4.95
CA ARG A 59 3.99 4.37 6.17
C ARG A 59 2.56 4.78 5.85
N GLY A 60 1.72 3.82 5.47
CA GLY A 60 0.38 4.08 4.92
C GLY A 60 -0.56 4.85 5.86
N ALA A 61 -0.37 4.71 7.18
CA ALA A 61 -1.11 5.45 8.19
C ALA A 61 -0.72 6.95 8.30
N LEU A 62 0.49 7.32 7.86
CA LEU A 62 0.99 8.70 7.95
C LEU A 62 1.03 9.43 6.61
N LEU A 63 1.25 8.70 5.52
CA LEU A 63 1.48 9.27 4.20
C LEU A 63 0.27 8.98 3.31
N SER A 64 -0.39 10.05 2.86
CA SER A 64 -1.41 9.98 1.84
C SER A 64 -0.81 9.36 0.57
N HIS A 65 -1.49 8.40 -0.02
CA HIS A 65 -0.99 7.70 -1.18
C HIS A 65 -2.09 7.23 -2.12
N SER A 66 -1.74 7.12 -3.41
CA SER A 66 -2.63 6.63 -4.47
C SER A 66 -1.84 5.87 -5.52
N VAL A 67 -2.54 5.06 -6.32
CA VAL A 67 -1.93 4.32 -7.42
C VAL A 67 -2.74 4.49 -8.69
N THR A 68 -2.08 4.88 -9.77
CA THR A 68 -2.63 4.82 -11.13
C THR A 68 -1.93 3.74 -11.94
N TYR A 69 -2.63 3.14 -12.89
CA TYR A 69 -2.04 2.14 -13.79
C TYR A 69 -2.85 2.03 -15.10
N LYS A 70 -2.22 1.49 -16.15
CA LYS A 70 -2.84 1.23 -17.47
C LYS A 70 -2.14 0.07 -18.18
N GLY A 71 -2.82 -0.54 -19.16
CA GLY A 71 -2.17 -1.36 -20.17
C GLY A 71 -2.31 -2.87 -19.98
N GLY A 72 -2.93 -3.34 -18.90
CA GLY A 72 -3.14 -4.78 -18.75
C GLY A 72 -3.56 -5.21 -17.35
N GLN A 73 -3.15 -6.42 -16.97
CA GLN A 73 -3.48 -7.01 -15.68
C GLN A 73 -2.52 -6.49 -14.61
N ARG A 74 -3.07 -5.95 -13.53
CA ARG A 74 -2.33 -5.57 -12.34
C ARG A 74 -2.80 -6.36 -11.14
N ILE A 75 -1.85 -6.97 -10.42
CA ILE A 75 -2.09 -7.64 -9.14
C ILE A 75 -1.25 -6.92 -8.10
N SER A 76 -1.88 -6.35 -7.07
CA SER A 76 -1.16 -5.71 -5.97
C SER A 76 -1.45 -6.44 -4.67
N ILE A 77 -0.40 -6.69 -3.88
CA ILE A 77 -0.46 -7.38 -2.60
C ILE A 77 0.06 -6.42 -1.52
N ALA A 78 -0.84 -5.97 -0.64
CA ALA A 78 -0.48 -5.20 0.55
C ALA A 78 -0.46 -6.11 1.77
N HIS A 79 0.65 -6.13 2.51
CA HIS A 79 0.79 -6.85 3.77
C HIS A 79 0.67 -5.84 4.92
N PHE A 80 -0.46 -5.82 5.62
CA PHE A 80 -0.78 -4.77 6.59
C PHE A 80 -1.06 -5.32 7.98
N MET A 81 -1.12 -4.43 8.96
CA MET A 81 -1.41 -4.75 10.36
C MET A 81 -2.27 -3.63 10.92
N HIS A 82 -3.41 -3.96 11.52
CA HIS A 82 -4.26 -2.97 12.17
C HIS A 82 -3.93 -2.83 13.66
N MET A 83 -4.10 -1.62 14.21
CA MET A 83 -3.90 -1.31 15.63
C MET A 83 -4.75 -2.15 16.58
N TYR A 84 -5.97 -2.54 16.18
CA TYR A 84 -6.85 -3.44 16.96
C TYR A 84 -6.13 -4.71 17.44
N MET A 85 -5.11 -5.15 16.71
CA MET A 85 -4.32 -6.31 17.10
C MET A 85 -3.46 -6.07 18.34
N PHE A 86 -2.95 -4.86 18.53
CA PHE A 86 -2.16 -4.53 19.71
C PHE A 86 -3.02 -4.59 20.97
N ASP A 87 -4.28 -4.16 20.87
CA ASP A 87 -5.26 -4.26 21.94
C ASP A 87 -5.53 -5.73 22.31
N GLU A 88 -5.63 -6.64 21.33
CA GLU A 88 -5.85 -8.07 21.58
C GLU A 88 -4.68 -8.77 22.29
N VAL A 89 -3.44 -8.30 22.08
CA VAL A 89 -2.23 -8.92 22.66
C VAL A 89 -1.58 -8.10 23.78
N GLY A 90 -2.23 -7.03 24.24
CA GLY A 90 -1.80 -6.23 25.39
C GLY A 90 -0.59 -5.32 25.14
N PHE A 91 -0.28 -4.99 23.88
CA PHE A 91 0.74 -4.00 23.55
C PHE A 91 0.11 -2.61 23.49
N ALA A 92 0.72 -1.62 24.14
CA ALA A 92 0.35 -0.22 23.94
C ALA A 92 0.93 0.27 22.60
N ALA A 93 0.05 0.74 21.71
CA ALA A 93 0.39 1.30 20.40
C ALA A 93 0.87 2.75 20.50
#